data_AF-A0A271J8F2-F1
#
_entry.id   AF-A0A271J8F2-F1
#
_cell.length_a   1.000
_cell.length_b   1.000
_cell.length_c   1.000
_cell.angle_alpha   90.00
_cell.angle_beta   90.00
_cell.angle_gamma   90.00
#
_symmetry.space_group_name_H-M   'P 1'
#
loop_
_entity.id
_entity.type
_entity.pdbx_description
1 polymer ?
#
loop_
_entity_poly.entity_id
_entity_poly.type
_entity_poly.pdbx_seq_one_letter_code
_entity_poly.pdbx_strand_id
1 'polypeptide(L)'
;MTAAADPRTSVLFVCTHNSARSQLAEGLLRARHGDRYEAFSAGTVARGVHPLAVEALRDAGIDPSAQSSKTIDDLGDQDFDIVVTVCDNALEACPYLPARVRNVHHSFRDPSAVEGTENDRRAAFATVRDEIAAWIDGAFGTPEPATEADLPGIRALLEAAALPVGDLPEADRFLVVRPGNVVLGSVAVEPYGDAGLLRSLAVAPEARGTGAGSRLVEAAEARAHADGLRSLVLLTTTAAPFFEARGYAPMDRAEAPAGVRQSSEFQGTCCASAVCLGKALSP
;
A
#
# COMPACT_ATOMS: atom_id res chain seq x y z
N MET A 1 -22.02 24.20 -11.95
CA MET A 1 -20.98 23.43 -12.68
C MET A 1 -20.10 22.79 -11.62
N THR A 2 -20.40 21.55 -11.25
CA THR A 2 -19.52 20.73 -10.41
C THR A 2 -18.28 20.40 -11.22
N ALA A 3 -17.09 20.70 -10.70
CA ALA A 3 -15.83 20.24 -11.29
C ALA A 3 -15.91 18.72 -11.48
N ALA A 4 -15.52 18.21 -12.65
CA ALA A 4 -15.36 16.79 -12.85
C ALA A 4 -14.35 16.30 -11.80
N ALA A 5 -14.75 15.34 -10.97
CA ALA A 5 -13.83 14.69 -10.05
C ALA A 5 -12.70 14.06 -10.88
N ASP A 6 -11.46 14.16 -10.38
CA ASP A 6 -10.31 13.48 -10.96
C ASP A 6 -10.64 11.98 -11.14
N PRO A 7 -10.26 11.32 -12.26
CA PRO A 7 -10.64 9.94 -12.47
C PRO A 7 -9.98 9.06 -11.41
N ARG A 8 -10.79 8.32 -10.67
CA ARG A 8 -10.33 7.38 -9.63
C ARG A 8 -9.49 6.28 -10.26
N THR A 9 -8.48 5.81 -9.53
CA THR A 9 -7.65 4.68 -9.96
C THR A 9 -8.49 3.41 -10.00
N SER A 10 -8.55 2.76 -11.16
CA SER A 10 -9.33 1.54 -11.38
C SER A 10 -8.62 0.30 -10.83
N VAL A 11 -9.32 -0.52 -10.04
CA VAL A 11 -8.79 -1.72 -9.39
C VAL A 11 -9.66 -2.92 -9.69
N LEU A 12 -9.09 -3.95 -10.33
CA LEU A 12 -9.76 -5.21 -10.62
C LEU A 12 -9.30 -6.33 -9.68
N PHE A 13 -10.22 -6.92 -8.92
CA PHE A 13 -9.99 -8.13 -8.12
C PHE A 13 -10.37 -9.39 -8.89
N VAL A 14 -9.42 -10.30 -9.08
CA VAL A 14 -9.59 -11.53 -9.86
C VAL A 14 -9.50 -12.75 -8.95
N CYS A 15 -10.48 -13.64 -9.04
CA CYS A 15 -10.39 -15.01 -8.51
C CYS A 15 -11.05 -15.99 -9.49
N THR A 16 -11.00 -17.31 -9.28
CA THR A 16 -11.62 -18.24 -10.26
C THR A 16 -13.12 -18.03 -10.45
N HIS A 17 -13.91 -17.96 -9.37
CA HIS A 17 -15.38 -18.06 -9.48
C HIS A 17 -16.15 -16.74 -9.39
N ASN A 18 -15.44 -15.63 -9.10
CA ASN A 18 -16.03 -14.34 -8.74
C ASN A 18 -17.24 -14.43 -7.80
N SER A 19 -17.10 -15.25 -6.76
CA SER A 19 -18.21 -15.64 -5.88
C SER A 19 -18.03 -15.15 -4.43
N ALA A 20 -16.84 -15.30 -3.84
CA ALA A 20 -16.57 -14.93 -2.44
C ALA A 20 -15.45 -13.89 -2.30
N ARG A 21 -14.18 -14.31 -2.40
CA ARG A 21 -12.99 -13.48 -2.10
C ARG A 21 -12.94 -12.16 -2.88
N SER A 22 -13.08 -12.20 -4.21
CA SER A 22 -13.03 -10.97 -5.02
C SER A 22 -14.25 -10.06 -4.84
N GLN A 23 -15.42 -10.63 -4.49
CA GLN A 23 -16.62 -9.87 -4.17
C GLN A 23 -16.49 -9.13 -2.82
N LEU A 24 -15.95 -9.81 -1.82
CA LEU A 24 -15.57 -9.21 -0.53
C LEU A 24 -14.57 -8.07 -0.74
N ALA A 25 -13.51 -8.32 -1.52
CA ALA A 25 -12.48 -7.33 -1.80
C ALA A 25 -13.02 -6.09 -2.54
N GLU A 26 -13.87 -6.28 -3.56
CA GLU A 26 -14.52 -5.18 -4.27
C GLU A 26 -15.37 -4.32 -3.32
N GLY A 27 -16.17 -4.96 -2.46
CA GLY A 27 -17.09 -4.27 -1.54
C GLY A 27 -16.33 -3.48 -0.49
N LEU A 28 -15.30 -4.10 0.09
CA LEU A 28 -14.44 -3.48 1.10
C LEU A 28 -13.64 -2.31 0.53
N LEU A 29 -13.02 -2.45 -0.66
CA LEU A 29 -12.25 -1.35 -1.25
C LEU A 29 -13.16 -0.16 -1.57
N ARG A 30 -14.33 -0.42 -2.14
CA ARG A 30 -15.33 0.61 -2.46
C ARG A 30 -15.81 1.35 -1.21
N ALA A 31 -16.09 0.63 -0.13
CA ALA A 31 -16.59 1.23 1.10
C ALA A 31 -15.53 2.04 1.85
N ARG A 32 -14.26 1.60 1.82
CA ARG A 32 -13.18 2.15 2.65
C ARG A 32 -12.34 3.22 1.96
N HIS A 33 -12.12 3.07 0.65
CA HIS A 33 -11.23 3.92 -0.14
C HIS A 33 -11.86 4.32 -1.50
N GLY A 34 -13.19 4.33 -1.58
CA GLY A 34 -13.94 4.61 -2.81
C GLY A 34 -13.85 6.04 -3.31
N ASP A 35 -13.34 6.96 -2.49
CA ASP A 35 -12.99 8.34 -2.83
C ASP A 35 -11.79 8.41 -3.80
N ARG A 36 -10.88 7.43 -3.73
CA ARG A 36 -9.66 7.37 -4.55
C ARG A 36 -9.64 6.23 -5.56
N TYR A 37 -10.33 5.13 -5.25
CA TYR A 37 -10.32 3.93 -6.09
C TYR A 37 -11.70 3.58 -6.61
N GLU A 38 -11.72 3.08 -7.84
CA GLU A 38 -12.88 2.43 -8.43
C GLU A 38 -12.67 0.91 -8.46
N ALA A 39 -13.42 0.21 -7.62
CA ALA A 39 -13.26 -1.23 -7.43
C ALA A 39 -14.18 -2.04 -8.36
N PHE A 40 -13.60 -3.07 -8.98
CA PHE A 40 -14.24 -4.07 -9.82
C PHE A 40 -13.80 -5.47 -9.37
N SER A 41 -14.58 -6.49 -9.71
CA SER A 41 -14.19 -7.88 -9.57
C SER A 41 -14.66 -8.72 -10.73
N ALA A 42 -13.91 -9.77 -11.04
CA ALA A 42 -14.26 -10.76 -12.05
C ALA A 42 -13.59 -12.10 -11.74
N GLY A 43 -13.89 -13.09 -12.58
CA GLY A 43 -13.24 -14.38 -12.53
C GLY A 43 -13.17 -15.09 -13.87
N THR A 44 -12.50 -16.23 -13.90
CA THR A 44 -12.46 -17.07 -15.10
C THR A 44 -13.81 -17.74 -15.36
N VAL A 45 -14.58 -17.96 -14.30
CA VAL A 45 -15.94 -18.49 -14.34
C VAL A 45 -16.82 -17.64 -13.42
N ALA A 46 -18.04 -17.30 -13.85
CA ALA A 46 -19.03 -16.68 -12.99
C ALA A 46 -19.98 -17.75 -12.42
N ARG A 47 -20.08 -17.86 -11.09
CA ARG A 47 -21.00 -18.81 -10.41
C ARG A 47 -22.05 -18.15 -9.53
N GLY A 48 -22.20 -16.83 -9.63
CA GLY A 48 -23.07 -16.07 -8.73
C GLY A 48 -22.33 -15.66 -7.45
N VAL A 49 -22.78 -14.56 -6.84
CA VAL A 49 -22.21 -14.06 -5.58
C VAL A 49 -22.63 -14.99 -4.45
N HIS A 50 -21.66 -15.45 -3.65
CA HIS A 50 -21.92 -16.38 -2.56
C HIS A 50 -22.79 -15.71 -1.48
N PRO A 51 -23.89 -16.32 -1.02
CA PRO A 51 -24.79 -15.70 -0.04
C PRO A 51 -24.09 -15.26 1.26
N LEU A 52 -23.17 -16.09 1.78
CA LEU A 52 -22.39 -15.72 2.97
C LEU A 52 -21.38 -14.58 2.73
N ALA A 53 -20.96 -14.31 1.49
CA ALA A 53 -20.16 -13.13 1.18
C ALA A 53 -21.01 -11.86 1.23
N VAL A 54 -22.22 -11.92 0.67
CA VAL A 54 -23.22 -10.85 0.77
C VAL A 54 -23.54 -10.53 2.23
N GLU A 55 -23.75 -11.57 3.03
CA GLU A 55 -24.01 -11.42 4.46
C GLU A 55 -22.83 -10.82 5.23
N ALA A 56 -21.62 -11.33 5.00
CA ALA A 56 -20.42 -10.80 5.66
C ALA A 56 -20.19 -9.31 5.34
N LEU A 57 -20.48 -8.86 4.12
CA LEU A 57 -20.44 -7.43 3.76
C LEU A 57 -21.51 -6.62 4.50
N ARG A 58 -22.75 -7.13 4.57
CA ARG A 58 -23.85 -6.47 5.31
C ARG A 58 -23.56 -6.35 6.80
N ASP A 59 -22.96 -7.38 7.40
CA ASP A 59 -22.52 -7.35 8.81
C ASP A 59 -21.46 -6.28 9.07
N ALA A 60 -20.68 -5.90 8.04
CA ALA A 60 -19.73 -4.78 8.09
C ALA A 60 -20.36 -3.43 7.69
N GLY A 61 -21.69 -3.37 7.50
CA GLY A 61 -22.40 -2.16 7.08
C GLY A 61 -22.23 -1.79 5.60
N ILE A 62 -21.78 -2.73 4.76
CA ILE A 62 -21.53 -2.51 3.33
C ILE A 62 -22.72 -3.06 2.53
N ASP A 63 -23.23 -2.28 1.57
CA ASP A 63 -24.27 -2.73 0.65
C ASP A 63 -23.65 -3.38 -0.62
N PRO A 64 -23.80 -4.70 -0.82
CA PRO A 64 -23.32 -5.38 -2.02
C PRO A 64 -24.35 -5.39 -3.17
N SER A 65 -25.47 -4.68 -3.07
CA SER A 65 -26.58 -4.76 -4.06
C SER A 65 -26.17 -4.45 -5.50
N ALA A 66 -25.17 -3.58 -5.69
CA ALA A 66 -24.62 -3.24 -6.99
C ALA A 66 -23.60 -4.27 -7.53
N GLN A 67 -23.23 -5.27 -6.73
CA GLN A 67 -22.27 -6.30 -7.10
C GLN A 67 -22.93 -7.44 -7.87
N SER A 68 -22.19 -7.99 -8.82
CA SER A 68 -22.62 -9.14 -9.62
C SER A 68 -21.42 -10.04 -9.92
N SER A 69 -21.70 -11.34 -10.06
CA SER A 69 -20.69 -12.31 -10.49
C SER A 69 -20.58 -12.28 -12.01
N LYS A 70 -19.38 -12.02 -12.51
CA LYS A 70 -19.07 -11.84 -13.93
C LYS A 70 -17.71 -12.43 -14.27
N THR A 71 -17.55 -12.76 -15.54
CA THR A 71 -16.29 -13.24 -16.08
C THR A 71 -15.37 -12.09 -16.45
N ILE A 72 -14.10 -12.39 -16.66
CA ILE A 72 -13.13 -11.43 -17.20
C ILE A 72 -13.57 -10.95 -18.59
N ASP A 73 -14.10 -11.84 -19.43
CA ASP A 73 -14.56 -11.51 -20.78
C ASP A 73 -15.75 -10.53 -20.76
N ASP A 74 -16.59 -10.59 -19.73
CA ASP A 74 -17.71 -9.65 -19.55
C ASP A 74 -17.23 -8.20 -19.29
N LEU A 75 -15.96 -8.00 -18.93
CA LEU A 75 -15.37 -6.66 -18.77
C LEU A 75 -14.97 -6.02 -20.11
N GLY A 76 -14.97 -6.78 -21.20
CA GLY A 76 -14.56 -6.31 -22.52
C GLY A 76 -13.10 -5.82 -22.55
N ASP A 77 -12.83 -4.80 -23.39
CA ASP A 77 -11.50 -4.21 -23.56
C ASP A 77 -11.17 -3.16 -22.49
N GLN A 78 -11.81 -3.22 -21.31
CA GLN A 78 -11.54 -2.29 -20.23
C GLN A 78 -10.15 -2.56 -19.63
N ASP A 79 -9.28 -1.56 -19.71
CA ASP A 79 -8.02 -1.57 -18.98
C ASP A 79 -8.22 -1.19 -17.51
N PHE A 80 -7.38 -1.74 -16.65
CA PHE A 80 -7.34 -1.40 -15.23
C PHE A 80 -5.95 -0.91 -14.82
N ASP A 81 -5.91 0.06 -13.92
CA ASP A 81 -4.66 0.60 -13.39
C ASP A 81 -3.98 -0.43 -12.49
N ILE A 82 -4.78 -1.12 -11.66
CA ILE A 82 -4.30 -2.15 -10.74
C ILE A 82 -5.12 -3.43 -10.94
N VAL A 83 -4.43 -4.56 -11.11
CA VAL A 83 -5.05 -5.89 -11.13
C VAL A 83 -4.54 -6.69 -9.94
N VAL A 84 -5.46 -7.18 -9.11
CA VAL A 84 -5.17 -7.95 -7.90
C VAL A 84 -5.72 -9.37 -8.04
N THR A 85 -4.85 -10.38 -8.06
CA THR A 85 -5.27 -11.79 -7.97
C THR A 85 -5.36 -12.21 -6.50
N VAL A 86 -6.52 -12.71 -6.08
CA VAL A 86 -6.83 -13.01 -4.65
C VAL A 86 -6.98 -14.50 -4.30
N CYS A 87 -6.62 -15.39 -5.24
CA CYS A 87 -6.68 -16.84 -5.10
C CYS A 87 -5.29 -17.48 -5.17
N ASP A 88 -5.17 -18.73 -4.71
CA ASP A 88 -3.90 -19.46 -4.76
C ASP A 88 -3.56 -19.87 -6.21
N ASN A 89 -2.35 -19.53 -6.64
CA ASN A 89 -1.87 -19.65 -8.02
C ASN A 89 -1.54 -21.10 -8.46
N ALA A 90 -1.59 -22.09 -7.57
CA ALA A 90 -1.05 -23.43 -7.84
C ALA A 90 -2.04 -24.41 -8.51
N LEU A 91 -3.35 -24.13 -8.47
CA LEU A 91 -4.40 -24.99 -9.05
C LEU A 91 -5.37 -24.25 -9.98
N GLU A 92 -5.32 -22.91 -10.02
CA GLU A 92 -6.32 -22.08 -10.67
C GLU A 92 -5.75 -21.51 -11.99
N ALA A 93 -6.37 -21.85 -13.12
CA ALA A 93 -6.04 -21.38 -14.46
C ALA A 93 -6.45 -19.90 -14.68
N CYS A 94 -6.08 -19.01 -13.75
CA CYS A 94 -6.35 -17.58 -13.90
C CYS A 94 -5.45 -17.01 -15.01
N PRO A 95 -6.02 -16.46 -16.09
CA PRO A 95 -5.25 -15.84 -17.15
C PRO A 95 -4.51 -14.62 -16.58
N TYR A 96 -3.29 -14.40 -17.06
CA TYR A 96 -2.54 -13.20 -16.73
C TYR A 96 -3.19 -11.99 -17.40
N LEU A 97 -3.72 -11.08 -16.61
CA LEU A 97 -4.29 -9.80 -17.06
C LEU A 97 -3.32 -8.67 -16.73
N PRO A 98 -2.72 -8.00 -17.73
CA PRO A 98 -1.79 -6.90 -17.49
C PRO A 98 -2.54 -5.67 -16.94
N ALA A 99 -1.97 -5.04 -15.93
CA ALA A 99 -2.45 -3.75 -15.42
C ALA A 99 -1.61 -2.59 -15.99
N ARG A 100 -2.19 -1.39 -16.09
CA ARG A 100 -1.47 -0.18 -16.57
C ARG A 100 -0.39 0.28 -15.59
N VAL A 101 -0.64 0.15 -14.29
CA VAL A 101 0.28 0.59 -13.24
C VAL A 101 0.96 -0.59 -12.57
N ARG A 102 0.19 -1.55 -12.03
CA ARG A 102 0.79 -2.73 -11.36
C ARG A 102 -0.15 -3.92 -11.21
N ASN A 103 0.44 -5.10 -11.28
CA ASN A 103 -0.18 -6.35 -10.86
C ASN A 103 0.20 -6.68 -9.42
N VAL A 104 -0.77 -7.12 -8.62
CA VAL A 104 -0.59 -7.54 -7.23
C VAL A 104 -1.12 -8.95 -7.06
N HIS A 105 -0.40 -9.79 -6.33
CA HIS A 105 -0.87 -11.11 -5.92
C HIS A 105 -0.91 -11.18 -4.40
N HIS A 106 -2.08 -11.50 -3.86
CA HIS A 106 -2.23 -11.75 -2.43
C HIS A 106 -3.35 -12.76 -2.22
N SER A 107 -3.02 -13.99 -1.87
CA SER A 107 -4.02 -15.04 -1.73
C SER A 107 -4.67 -15.01 -0.35
N PHE A 108 -5.98 -15.26 -0.34
CA PHE A 108 -6.74 -15.50 0.88
C PHE A 108 -7.29 -16.93 0.85
N ARG A 109 -7.41 -17.51 2.04
CA ARG A 109 -8.07 -18.81 2.24
C ARG A 109 -9.46 -18.76 1.63
N ASP A 110 -9.88 -19.83 0.96
CA ASP A 110 -11.24 -19.90 0.42
C ASP A 110 -12.24 -20.18 1.56
N PRO A 111 -13.10 -19.22 1.96
CA PRO A 111 -14.04 -19.45 3.04
C PRO A 111 -15.15 -20.44 2.65
N SER A 112 -15.37 -20.68 1.35
CA SER A 112 -16.37 -21.64 0.87
C SER A 112 -15.92 -23.10 0.99
N ALA A 113 -14.62 -23.34 1.18
CA ALA A 113 -14.06 -24.66 1.40
C ALA A 113 -14.17 -25.14 2.86
N VAL A 114 -14.63 -24.29 3.79
CA VAL A 114 -14.79 -24.64 5.20
C VAL A 114 -16.03 -25.52 5.39
N GLU A 115 -15.79 -26.74 5.88
CA GLU A 115 -16.85 -27.67 6.30
C GLU A 115 -17.28 -27.39 7.76
N GLY A 116 -18.46 -27.87 8.15
CA GLY A 116 -18.99 -27.68 9.50
C GLY A 116 -20.42 -27.12 9.52
N THR A 117 -20.81 -26.59 10.67
CA THR A 117 -22.13 -25.98 10.89
C THR A 117 -22.27 -24.67 10.11
N GLU A 118 -23.50 -24.16 10.01
CA GLU A 118 -23.74 -22.85 9.40
C GLU A 118 -22.96 -21.74 10.12
N ASN A 119 -22.86 -21.82 11.45
CA ASN A 119 -22.08 -20.86 12.25
C ASN A 119 -20.59 -20.94 11.94
N ASP A 120 -20.03 -22.15 11.75
CA ASP A 120 -18.61 -22.32 11.40
C ASP A 120 -18.32 -21.68 10.03
N ARG A 121 -19.21 -21.88 9.05
CA ARG A 121 -19.10 -21.29 7.72
C ARG A 121 -19.23 -19.75 7.78
N ARG A 122 -20.21 -19.22 8.50
CA ARG A 122 -20.37 -17.77 8.72
C ARG A 122 -19.12 -17.15 9.35
N ALA A 123 -18.57 -17.80 10.38
CA ALA A 123 -17.33 -17.37 11.03
C ALA A 123 -16.13 -17.38 10.08
N ALA A 124 -16.04 -18.36 9.18
CA ALA A 124 -14.99 -18.39 8.15
C ALA A 124 -15.10 -17.21 7.18
N PHE A 125 -16.31 -16.89 6.70
CA PHE A 125 -16.53 -15.72 5.84
C PHE A 125 -16.22 -14.41 6.55
N ALA A 126 -16.61 -14.26 7.83
CA ALA A 126 -16.26 -13.09 8.64
C ALA A 126 -14.74 -12.95 8.83
N THR A 127 -14.06 -14.07 9.13
CA THR A 127 -12.59 -14.09 9.27
C THR A 127 -11.91 -13.65 7.98
N VAL A 128 -12.27 -14.22 6.83
CA VAL A 128 -11.68 -13.85 5.54
C VAL A 128 -12.04 -12.42 5.14
N ARG A 129 -13.25 -11.94 5.44
CA ARG A 129 -13.60 -10.52 5.24
C ARG A 129 -12.66 -9.60 6.01
N ASP A 130 -12.41 -9.90 7.29
CA ASP A 130 -11.59 -9.05 8.15
C ASP A 130 -10.10 -9.11 7.73
N GLU A 131 -9.61 -10.28 7.30
CA GLU A 131 -8.29 -10.44 6.67
C GLU A 131 -8.17 -9.59 5.40
N ILE A 132 -9.16 -9.64 4.51
CA ILE A 132 -9.20 -8.84 3.28
C ILE A 132 -9.26 -7.34 3.62
N ALA A 133 -10.04 -6.95 4.63
CA ALA A 133 -10.18 -5.55 5.03
C ALA A 133 -8.83 -4.98 5.52
N ALA A 134 -8.15 -5.70 6.41
CA ALA A 134 -6.84 -5.31 6.91
C ALA A 134 -5.79 -5.20 5.79
N TRP A 135 -5.80 -6.16 4.85
CA TRP A 135 -4.93 -6.10 3.69
C TRP A 135 -5.27 -4.92 2.77
N ILE A 136 -6.55 -4.64 2.51
CA ILE A 136 -7.00 -3.48 1.73
C ILE A 136 -6.50 -2.17 2.35
N ASP A 137 -6.59 -2.02 3.67
CA ASP A 137 -6.10 -0.82 4.34
C ASP A 137 -4.59 -0.66 4.21
N GLY A 138 -3.83 -1.75 4.36
CA GLY A 138 -2.38 -1.72 4.13
C GLY A 138 -2.02 -1.39 2.67
N ALA A 139 -2.70 -2.01 1.71
CA ALA A 139 -2.38 -1.89 0.29
C ALA A 139 -2.90 -0.61 -0.37
N PHE A 140 -4.03 -0.07 0.12
CA PHE A 140 -4.76 1.04 -0.51
C PHE A 140 -5.03 2.23 0.42
N GLY A 141 -4.82 2.12 1.74
CA GLY A 141 -5.00 3.23 2.71
C GLY A 141 -3.91 4.30 2.67
N THR A 142 -4.28 5.56 2.88
CA THR A 142 -3.32 6.70 2.84
C THR A 142 -2.31 6.60 3.98
N PRO A 143 -1.02 6.90 3.75
CA PRO A 143 -0.08 7.07 4.85
C PRO A 143 -0.52 8.16 5.82
N GLU A 144 -0.41 7.90 7.12
CA GLU A 144 -0.84 8.80 8.19
C GLU A 144 0.37 9.30 9.00
N PRO A 145 0.32 10.49 9.61
CA PRO A 145 1.29 10.89 10.63
C PRO A 145 1.37 9.84 11.74
N ALA A 146 2.60 9.47 12.12
CA ALA A 146 2.79 8.55 13.23
C ALA A 146 2.55 9.26 14.57
N THR A 147 2.28 8.45 15.58
CA THR A 147 2.14 8.83 16.98
C THR A 147 3.20 8.12 17.82
N GLU A 148 3.37 8.54 19.07
CA GLU A 148 4.28 7.85 20.02
C GLU A 148 3.96 6.35 20.17
N ALA A 149 2.69 5.95 20.00
CA ALA A 149 2.27 4.55 20.05
C ALA A 149 2.84 3.71 18.89
N ASP A 150 3.24 4.35 17.79
CA ASP A 150 3.75 3.69 16.59
C ASP A 150 5.26 3.42 16.65
N LEU A 151 6.01 4.14 17.48
CA LEU A 151 7.47 4.05 17.57
C LEU A 151 8.00 2.62 17.83
N PRO A 152 7.38 1.80 18.70
CA PRO A 152 7.81 0.41 18.86
C PRO A 152 7.66 -0.40 17.56
N GLY A 153 6.56 -0.19 16.82
CA GLY A 153 6.31 -0.86 15.54
C GLY A 153 7.25 -0.39 14.43
N ILE A 154 7.52 0.92 14.36
CA ILE A 154 8.50 1.50 13.44
C ILE A 154 9.89 0.91 13.71
N ARG A 155 10.33 0.87 14.97
CA ARG A 155 11.61 0.28 15.36
C ARG A 155 11.72 -1.18 14.92
N ALA A 156 10.71 -2.00 15.23
CA ALA A 156 10.70 -3.40 14.84
C ALA A 156 10.77 -3.59 13.32
N LEU A 157 10.05 -2.77 12.56
CA LEU A 157 10.07 -2.79 11.10
C LEU A 157 11.45 -2.43 10.53
N LEU A 158 12.08 -1.38 11.06
CA LEU A 158 13.41 -0.94 10.63
C LEU A 158 14.49 -1.98 10.98
N GLU A 159 14.44 -2.57 12.16
CA GLU A 159 15.33 -3.67 12.56
C GLU A 159 15.20 -4.87 11.63
N ALA A 160 13.96 -5.28 11.30
CA ALA A 160 13.70 -6.36 10.35
C ALA A 160 14.19 -6.04 8.92
N ALA A 161 14.26 -4.75 8.56
CA ALA A 161 14.82 -4.26 7.31
C ALA A 161 16.35 -4.02 7.37
N ALA A 162 17.00 -4.31 8.50
CA ALA A 162 18.40 -4.03 8.77
C ALA A 162 18.77 -2.54 8.58
N LEU A 163 17.86 -1.64 8.95
CA LEU A 163 18.05 -0.19 8.92
C LEU A 163 18.41 0.36 10.31
N PRO A 164 19.10 1.52 10.39
CA PRO A 164 19.46 2.14 11.67
C PRO A 164 18.24 2.52 12.53
N VAL A 165 18.36 2.30 13.84
CA VAL A 165 17.33 2.64 14.85
C VAL A 165 17.86 3.33 16.11
N GLY A 166 19.16 3.64 16.13
CA GLY A 166 19.82 4.22 17.31
C GLY A 166 19.42 5.68 17.59
N ASP A 167 19.07 6.41 16.53
CA ASP A 167 18.87 7.85 16.49
C ASP A 167 17.59 8.20 15.68
N LEU A 168 16.49 7.50 15.97
CA LEU A 168 15.21 7.79 15.30
C LEU A 168 14.72 9.20 15.67
N PRO A 169 14.14 9.95 14.71
CA PRO A 169 13.51 11.23 15.00
C PRO A 169 12.23 11.06 15.84
N GLU A 170 11.65 12.18 16.26
CA GLU A 170 10.35 12.24 16.95
C GLU A 170 9.23 11.65 16.08
N ALA A 171 8.19 11.10 16.72
CA ALA A 171 7.12 10.39 16.02
C ALA A 171 6.40 11.25 14.96
N ASP A 172 6.28 12.55 15.21
CA ASP A 172 5.63 13.50 14.30
C ASP A 172 6.37 13.69 12.96
N ARG A 173 7.64 13.24 12.87
CA ARG A 173 8.45 13.23 11.65
C ARG A 173 8.17 12.03 10.75
N PHE A 174 7.45 11.03 11.26
CA PHE A 174 7.14 9.83 10.52
C PHE A 174 5.77 9.89 9.86
N LEU A 175 5.70 9.31 8.67
CA LEU A 175 4.46 8.81 8.08
C LEU A 175 4.48 7.28 8.13
N VAL A 176 3.33 6.68 8.42
CA VAL A 176 3.15 5.23 8.52
C VAL A 176 1.98 4.74 7.69
N VAL A 177 2.11 3.51 7.18
CA VAL A 177 0.98 2.71 6.72
C VAL A 177 0.63 1.75 7.85
N ARG A 178 -0.51 1.98 8.51
CA ARG A 178 -0.90 1.27 9.73
C ARG A 178 -2.36 0.79 9.68
N PRO A 179 -2.65 -0.40 9.09
CA PRO A 179 -3.95 -1.03 9.31
C PRO A 179 -4.10 -1.42 10.79
N GLY A 180 -5.10 -0.84 11.47
CA GLY A 180 -5.30 -1.03 12.90
C GLY A 180 -4.13 -0.50 13.72
N ASN A 181 -3.41 -1.39 14.43
CA ASN A 181 -2.22 -1.03 15.24
C ASN A 181 -0.93 -1.65 14.70
N VAL A 182 -0.93 -2.18 13.48
CA VAL A 182 0.23 -2.85 12.88
C VAL A 182 0.90 -1.93 11.88
N VAL A 183 2.16 -1.54 12.13
CA VAL A 183 2.95 -0.71 11.20
C VAL A 183 3.49 -1.58 10.08
N LEU A 184 2.94 -1.44 8.87
CA LEU A 184 3.39 -2.15 7.67
C LEU A 184 4.36 -1.34 6.82
N GLY A 185 4.48 -0.05 7.06
CA GLY A 185 5.45 0.80 6.39
C GLY A 185 5.70 2.08 7.16
N SER A 186 6.91 2.62 7.01
CA SER A 186 7.34 3.86 7.63
C SER A 186 8.18 4.69 6.65
N VAL A 187 8.19 6.00 6.82
CA VAL A 187 9.17 6.92 6.25
C VAL A 187 9.26 8.16 7.15
N ALA A 188 10.44 8.75 7.30
CA ALA A 188 10.61 9.99 8.04
C ALA A 188 11.21 11.09 7.17
N VAL A 189 10.85 12.34 7.47
CA VAL A 189 11.49 13.54 6.92
C VAL A 189 11.97 14.43 8.07
N GLU A 190 13.28 14.65 8.14
CA GLU A 190 13.89 15.58 9.10
C GLU A 190 14.24 16.91 8.41
N PRO A 191 13.72 18.05 8.88
CA PRO A 191 13.99 19.35 8.26
C PRO A 191 15.34 19.93 8.68
N TYR A 192 16.06 20.50 7.71
CA TYR A 192 17.34 21.18 7.87
C TYR A 192 17.38 22.45 7.00
N GLY A 193 16.86 23.57 7.53
CA GLY A 193 16.69 24.79 6.76
C GLY A 193 15.56 24.62 5.74
N ASP A 194 15.84 24.87 4.46
CA ASP A 194 14.89 24.66 3.35
C ASP A 194 15.04 23.29 2.67
N ALA A 195 15.82 22.38 3.24
CA ALA A 195 15.99 21.01 2.78
C ALA A 195 15.52 20.00 3.82
N GLY A 196 15.14 18.80 3.39
CA GLY A 196 14.80 17.69 4.27
C GLY A 196 15.67 16.45 4.02
N LEU A 197 15.94 15.70 5.08
CA LEU A 197 16.50 14.36 5.00
C LEU A 197 15.36 13.34 5.01
N LEU A 198 15.15 12.64 3.90
CA LEU A 198 14.25 11.48 3.85
C LEU A 198 15.02 10.24 4.30
N ARG A 199 14.54 9.60 5.37
CA ARG A 199 15.16 8.40 5.95
C ARG A 199 14.11 7.40 6.43
N SER A 200 14.59 6.26 6.94
CA SER A 200 13.75 5.25 7.59
C SER A 200 12.58 4.76 6.73
N LEU A 201 12.76 4.76 5.40
CA LEU A 201 11.80 4.15 4.48
C LEU A 201 11.90 2.64 4.59
N ALA A 202 10.85 2.01 5.10
CA ALA A 202 10.73 0.56 5.18
C ALA A 202 9.31 0.11 4.88
N VAL A 203 9.18 -1.09 4.31
CA VAL A 203 7.90 -1.75 4.04
C VAL A 203 8.01 -3.22 4.43
N ALA A 204 7.07 -3.67 5.25
CA ALA A 204 6.96 -5.05 5.72
C ALA A 204 6.85 -6.01 4.52
N PRO A 205 7.49 -7.19 4.54
CA PRO A 205 7.51 -8.12 3.41
C PRO A 205 6.14 -8.39 2.78
N GLU A 206 5.11 -8.59 3.60
CA GLU A 206 3.73 -8.85 3.22
C GLU A 206 3.03 -7.67 2.51
N ALA A 207 3.54 -6.45 2.69
CA ALA A 207 3.04 -5.23 2.07
C ALA A 207 3.89 -4.79 0.86
N ARG A 208 4.98 -5.50 0.52
CA ARG A 208 5.80 -5.18 -0.65
C ARG A 208 5.05 -5.50 -1.95
N GLY A 209 5.37 -4.77 -3.02
CA GLY A 209 4.67 -4.91 -4.31
C GLY A 209 3.25 -4.30 -4.36
N THR A 210 2.66 -3.96 -3.21
CA THR A 210 1.33 -3.32 -3.14
C THR A 210 1.32 -1.86 -3.55
N GLY A 211 2.50 -1.22 -3.65
CA GLY A 211 2.64 0.23 -3.86
C GLY A 211 2.75 1.06 -2.57
N ALA A 212 2.74 0.43 -1.38
CA ALA A 212 2.88 1.13 -0.09
C ALA A 212 4.11 2.06 -0.02
N GLY A 213 5.28 1.59 -0.46
CA GLY A 213 6.50 2.39 -0.48
C GLY A 213 6.39 3.64 -1.36
N SER A 214 5.75 3.54 -2.54
CA SER A 214 5.51 4.71 -3.41
C SER A 214 4.70 5.76 -2.68
N ARG A 215 3.60 5.34 -2.07
CA ARG A 215 2.66 6.24 -1.40
C ARG A 215 3.29 6.90 -0.17
N LEU A 216 4.12 6.17 0.58
CA LEU A 216 4.89 6.74 1.67
C LEU A 216 5.81 7.87 1.18
N VAL A 217 6.55 7.65 0.09
CA VAL A 217 7.44 8.69 -0.47
C VAL A 217 6.63 9.86 -1.03
N GLU A 218 5.56 9.61 -1.79
CA GLU A 218 4.68 10.66 -2.32
C GLU A 218 4.07 11.51 -1.19
N ALA A 219 3.61 10.88 -0.11
CA ALA A 219 3.07 11.57 1.05
C ALA A 219 4.15 12.35 1.82
N ALA A 220 5.37 11.81 1.91
CA ALA A 220 6.52 12.48 2.52
C ALA A 220 6.93 13.72 1.71
N GLU A 221 6.96 13.62 0.39
CA GLU A 221 7.22 14.74 -0.54
C GLU A 221 6.15 15.83 -0.41
N ALA A 222 4.87 15.44 -0.41
CA ALA A 222 3.75 16.38 -0.27
C ALA A 222 3.79 17.10 1.09
N ARG A 223 4.08 16.37 2.18
CA ARG A 223 4.24 16.95 3.52
C ARG A 223 5.43 17.91 3.56
N ALA A 224 6.60 17.48 3.09
CA ALA A 224 7.80 18.30 3.05
C ALA A 224 7.58 19.61 2.28
N HIS A 225 6.89 19.53 1.15
CA HIS A 225 6.53 20.72 0.37
C HIS A 225 5.57 21.64 1.14
N ALA A 226 4.51 21.09 1.76
CA ALA A 226 3.57 21.87 2.57
C ALA A 226 4.25 22.55 3.78
N ASP A 227 5.31 21.93 4.31
CA ASP A 227 6.12 22.46 5.41
C ASP A 227 7.20 23.46 4.93
N GLY A 228 7.24 23.77 3.62
CA GLY A 228 8.11 24.79 3.03
C GLY A 228 9.51 24.29 2.63
N LEU A 229 9.74 22.98 2.64
CA LEU A 229 11.00 22.41 2.13
C LEU A 229 11.03 22.48 0.60
N ARG A 230 12.21 22.73 0.05
CA ARG A 230 12.47 22.91 -1.39
C ARG A 230 13.21 21.74 -2.01
N SER A 231 13.81 20.89 -1.18
CA SER A 231 14.49 19.68 -1.65
C SER A 231 14.47 18.59 -0.59
N LEU A 232 14.53 17.34 -1.05
CA LEU A 232 14.78 16.17 -0.22
C LEU A 232 16.09 15.52 -0.64
N VAL A 233 16.84 15.07 0.37
CA VAL A 233 18.07 14.29 0.20
C VAL A 233 17.92 12.99 0.99
N LEU A 234 18.50 11.91 0.48
CA LEU A 234 18.50 10.62 1.16
C LEU A 234 19.79 9.84 0.90
N LEU A 235 20.05 8.87 1.78
CA LEU A 235 21.09 7.87 1.61
C LEU A 235 20.44 6.50 1.42
N THR A 236 20.92 5.73 0.45
CA THR A 236 20.42 4.37 0.24
C THR A 236 21.51 3.43 -0.28
N THR A 237 21.46 2.17 0.14
CA THR A 237 22.38 1.11 -0.34
C THR A 237 21.74 0.22 -1.39
N THR A 238 20.44 -0.05 -1.27
CA THR A 238 19.73 -1.04 -2.11
C THR A 238 18.52 -0.48 -2.85
N ALA A 239 18.04 0.71 -2.49
CA ALA A 239 16.80 1.27 -3.04
C ALA A 239 17.02 2.40 -4.05
N ALA A 240 18.24 2.59 -4.56
CA ALA A 240 18.52 3.66 -5.52
C ALA A 240 17.60 3.61 -6.76
N PRO A 241 17.41 2.46 -7.45
CA PRO A 241 16.49 2.39 -8.59
C PRO A 241 15.04 2.74 -8.24
N PHE A 242 14.61 2.44 -7.01
CA PHE A 242 13.27 2.78 -6.53
C PHE A 242 13.10 4.30 -6.41
N PHE A 243 14.08 5.02 -5.85
CA PHE A 243 14.00 6.47 -5.75
C PHE A 243 14.26 7.18 -7.09
N GLU A 244 15.14 6.64 -7.93
CA GLU A 244 15.42 7.18 -9.27
C GLU A 244 14.18 7.17 -10.17
N ALA A 245 13.39 6.09 -10.13
CA ALA A 245 12.10 6.01 -10.81
C ALA A 245 11.08 7.06 -10.34
N ARG A 246 11.36 7.76 -9.23
CA ARG A 246 10.54 8.84 -8.64
C ARG A 246 11.18 10.22 -8.78
N GLY A 247 12.20 10.35 -9.61
CA GLY A 247 12.83 11.63 -9.92
C GLY A 247 13.90 12.08 -8.91
N TYR A 248 14.33 11.20 -8.01
CA TYR A 248 15.58 11.43 -7.28
C TYR A 248 16.76 11.16 -8.20
N ALA A 249 17.80 11.99 -8.12
CA ALA A 249 19.00 11.84 -8.92
C ALA A 249 20.23 11.65 -8.02
N PRO A 250 21.24 10.88 -8.46
CA PRO A 250 22.54 10.84 -7.80
C PRO A 250 23.13 12.24 -7.63
N MET A 251 23.67 12.52 -6.44
CA MET A 251 24.38 13.76 -6.14
C MET A 251 25.63 13.50 -5.31
N ASP A 252 26.61 14.41 -5.36
CA ASP A 252 27.74 14.34 -4.44
C ASP A 252 27.29 14.67 -3.01
N ARG A 253 27.74 13.87 -2.04
CA ARG A 253 27.50 14.12 -0.61
C ARG A 253 28.06 15.45 -0.16
N ALA A 254 29.17 15.89 -0.75
CA ALA A 254 29.76 17.19 -0.47
C ALA A 254 28.84 18.34 -0.90
N GLU A 255 27.92 18.09 -1.85
CA GLU A 255 26.95 19.07 -2.36
C GLU A 255 25.62 19.04 -1.60
N ALA A 256 25.36 18.02 -0.76
CA ALA A 256 24.14 17.97 0.06
C ALA A 256 24.06 19.19 0.99
N PRO A 257 22.86 19.71 1.33
CA PRO A 257 22.72 20.91 2.17
C PRO A 257 23.48 20.79 3.50
N ALA A 258 24.08 21.90 3.95
CA ALA A 258 25.02 21.87 5.07
C ALA A 258 24.43 21.29 6.37
N GLY A 259 23.15 21.56 6.66
CA GLY A 259 22.44 20.98 7.79
C GLY A 259 22.25 19.47 7.67
N VAL A 260 21.87 19.00 6.47
CA VAL A 260 21.74 17.55 6.18
C VAL A 260 23.08 16.84 6.34
N ARG A 261 24.19 17.43 5.88
CA ARG A 261 25.54 16.85 6.06
C ARG A 261 25.95 16.71 7.52
N GLN A 262 25.37 17.48 8.44
CA GLN A 262 25.63 17.41 9.87
C GLN A 262 24.72 16.41 10.61
N SER A 263 23.78 15.77 9.92
CA SER A 263 22.92 14.76 10.52
C SER A 263 23.71 13.52 10.94
N SER A 264 23.23 12.82 11.95
CA SER A 264 23.79 11.53 12.41
C SER A 264 23.85 10.49 11.28
N GLU A 265 22.86 10.47 10.38
CA GLU A 265 22.87 9.60 9.19
C GLU A 265 24.03 9.92 8.24
N PHE A 266 24.41 11.18 8.06
CA PHE A 266 25.55 11.53 7.20
C PHE A 266 26.92 11.35 7.89
N GLN A 267 26.95 11.42 9.22
CA GLN A 267 28.16 11.27 10.02
C GLN A 267 28.47 9.81 10.42
N GLY A 268 27.52 8.89 10.23
CA GLY A 268 27.64 7.49 10.60
C GLY A 268 28.72 6.72 9.84
N THR A 269 29.37 5.78 10.51
CA THR A 269 30.42 4.89 9.96
C THR A 269 29.92 3.91 8.89
N CYS A 270 28.60 3.69 8.81
CA CYS A 270 27.95 2.82 7.81
C CYS A 270 27.96 3.43 6.40
N CYS A 271 28.26 4.73 6.27
CA CYS A 271 27.88 5.48 5.09
C CYS A 271 28.86 5.37 3.93
N ALA A 272 30.05 4.81 4.07
CA ALA A 272 31.05 4.81 2.98
C ALA A 272 30.54 4.19 1.65
N SER A 273 29.59 3.25 1.69
CA SER A 273 29.05 2.57 0.51
C SER A 273 27.65 3.03 0.05
N ALA A 274 26.93 3.84 0.84
CA ALA A 274 25.58 4.29 0.46
C ALA A 274 25.64 5.36 -0.66
N VAL A 275 24.70 5.29 -1.59
CA VAL A 275 24.51 6.32 -2.63
C VAL A 275 23.72 7.47 -2.02
N CYS A 276 24.13 8.71 -2.35
CA CYS A 276 23.40 9.92 -1.99
C CYS A 276 22.53 10.35 -3.16
N LEU A 277 21.23 10.49 -2.91
CA LEU A 277 20.25 10.93 -3.90
C LEU A 277 19.56 12.21 -3.44
N GLY A 278 19.26 13.09 -4.38
CA GLY A 278 18.55 14.35 -4.13
C GLY A 278 17.40 14.58 -5.10
N LYS A 279 16.37 15.28 -4.66
CA LYS A 279 15.23 15.71 -5.47
C LYS A 279 14.82 17.12 -5.09
N ALA A 280 14.67 17.99 -6.08
CA ALA A 280 14.01 19.28 -5.87
C ALA A 280 12.49 19.05 -5.75
N LEU A 281 11.87 19.64 -4.74
CA LEU A 281 10.42 19.66 -4.60
C LEU A 281 9.90 20.81 -5.47
N SER A 282 9.08 20.47 -6.47
CA SER A 282 8.45 21.48 -7.31
C SER A 282 7.31 22.19 -6.55
N PRO A 283 7.07 23.48 -6.81
CA PRO A 283 5.93 24.22 -6.25
C PRO A 283 4.56 23.62 -6.62
#